data_AF-A0A265E3Y1-F1
#
_entry.id   AF-A0A265E3Y1-F1
#
_cell.length_a   1.000
_cell.length_b   1.000
_cell.length_c   1.000
_cell.angle_alpha   90.00
_cell.angle_beta   90.00
_cell.angle_gamma   90.00
#
_symmetry.space_group_name_H-M   'P 1'
#
loop_
_entity.id
_entity.type
_entity.pdbx_description
1 polymer ?
#
loop_
_entity_poly.entity_id
_entity_poly.type
_entity_poly.pdbx_seq_one_letter_code
_entity_poly.pdbx_strand_id
1 'polypeptide(L)'
;MGAAYNDVKGLENPLARLMLLNQFKIMSLLDPENHTSYCYYMDILTEGVQKKYPHVMEMISGEEVTTEVAGEVDMILAIFSKIERSMAQLTEGAREELSAGYHVHFTGFDSSSNVEYHHFTYWNFLVRHRETEMQNTADDTYNLSLHHYRQMMLNYKPYEYMDLLSFEEIRNVCIGKGNEMEMLRPKNLNIVEVGSLQPLQVVKESGLGMKE
;
A
#
# COMPACT_ATOMS: atom_id res chain seq x y z
N MET A 1 -13.17 -13.15 -2.85
CA MET A 1 -12.93 -14.25 -3.81
C MET A 1 -13.38 -13.85 -5.23
N GLY A 2 -12.92 -12.68 -5.74
CA GLY A 2 -13.49 -12.09 -6.97
C GLY A 2 -12.54 -11.24 -7.82
N ALA A 3 -11.23 -11.20 -7.53
CA ALA A 3 -10.27 -10.40 -8.30
C ALA A 3 -9.58 -11.19 -9.44
N ALA A 4 -9.43 -12.51 -9.32
CA ALA A 4 -8.67 -13.33 -10.26
C ALA A 4 -9.33 -13.55 -11.65
N TYR A 5 -10.56 -13.09 -11.88
CA TYR A 5 -11.29 -13.36 -13.12
C TYR A 5 -11.03 -12.35 -14.25
N ASN A 6 -10.45 -11.18 -13.96
CA ASN A 6 -10.27 -10.13 -14.97
C ASN A 6 -8.96 -10.26 -15.78
N ASP A 7 -8.00 -11.05 -15.31
CA ASP A 7 -6.64 -11.10 -15.88
C ASP A 7 -6.44 -12.19 -16.95
N VAL A 8 -7.50 -12.98 -17.19
CA VAL A 8 -7.46 -14.15 -18.08
C VAL A 8 -7.75 -13.78 -19.54
N LYS A 9 -8.20 -12.56 -19.81
CA LYS A 9 -8.59 -12.07 -21.15
C LYS A 9 -7.46 -12.10 -22.17
N GLY A 10 -6.20 -11.96 -21.74
CA GLY A 10 -5.04 -12.03 -22.63
C GLY A 10 -4.86 -13.41 -23.27
N LEU A 11 -5.18 -14.48 -22.54
CA LEU A 11 -5.05 -15.88 -22.99
C LEU A 11 -6.25 -16.38 -23.81
N GLU A 12 -7.31 -15.58 -23.92
CA GLU A 12 -8.40 -15.87 -24.87
C GLU A 12 -7.94 -15.66 -26.32
N ASN A 13 -6.96 -14.78 -26.53
CA ASN A 13 -6.36 -14.52 -27.83
C ASN A 13 -5.52 -15.73 -28.31
N PRO A 14 -5.87 -16.37 -29.44
CA PRO A 14 -5.11 -17.51 -29.98
C PRO A 14 -3.63 -17.20 -30.25
N LEU A 15 -3.29 -15.95 -30.61
CA LEU A 15 -1.90 -15.55 -30.84
C LEU A 15 -1.08 -15.55 -29.55
N ALA A 16 -1.63 -15.03 -28.46
CA ALA A 16 -0.98 -15.02 -27.15
C ALA A 16 -0.73 -16.46 -26.65
N ARG A 17 -1.72 -17.36 -26.86
CA ARG A 17 -1.57 -18.79 -26.55
C ARG A 17 -0.47 -19.44 -27.37
N LEU A 18 -0.38 -19.15 -28.67
CA LEU A 18 0.68 -19.68 -29.53
C LEU A 18 2.07 -19.18 -29.09
N MET A 19 2.19 -17.91 -28.70
CA MET A 19 3.44 -17.36 -28.17
C MET A 19 3.87 -18.07 -26.89
N LEU A 20 2.97 -18.24 -25.92
CA LEU A 20 3.29 -18.92 -24.66
C LEU A 20 3.56 -20.42 -24.85
N LEU A 21 2.84 -21.08 -25.75
CA LEU A 21 3.09 -22.47 -26.12
C LEU A 21 4.53 -22.64 -26.63
N ASN A 22 4.99 -21.73 -27.49
CA ASN A 22 6.37 -21.74 -27.97
C ASN A 22 7.39 -21.47 -26.85
N GLN A 23 7.08 -20.55 -25.91
CA GLN A 23 7.96 -20.29 -24.76
C GLN A 23 8.10 -21.53 -23.86
N PHE A 24 7.00 -22.19 -23.49
CA PHE A 24 7.06 -23.41 -22.68
C PHE A 24 7.75 -24.56 -23.40
N LYS A 25 7.63 -24.65 -24.73
CA LYS A 25 8.37 -25.63 -25.52
C LYS A 25 9.89 -25.35 -25.51
N ILE A 26 10.30 -24.09 -25.52
CA ILE A 26 11.72 -23.73 -25.37
C ILE A 26 12.19 -24.06 -23.94
N MET A 27 11.43 -23.67 -22.92
CA MET A 27 11.77 -23.94 -21.52
C MET A 27 11.88 -25.43 -21.23
N SER A 28 11.01 -26.27 -21.82
CA SER A 28 11.06 -27.73 -21.64
C SER A 28 12.27 -28.41 -22.28
N LEU A 29 12.96 -27.73 -23.19
CA LEU A 29 14.24 -28.16 -23.76
C LEU A 29 15.44 -27.64 -22.95
N LEU A 30 15.32 -26.45 -22.36
CA LEU A 30 16.39 -25.80 -21.59
C LEU A 30 16.46 -26.30 -20.14
N ASP A 31 15.31 -26.65 -19.57
CA ASP A 31 15.16 -27.13 -18.20
C ASP A 31 14.37 -28.46 -18.18
N PRO A 32 15.08 -29.60 -18.36
CA PRO A 32 14.47 -30.91 -18.32
C PRO A 32 13.88 -31.29 -16.95
N GLU A 33 14.34 -30.69 -15.86
CA GLU A 33 13.87 -31.01 -14.50
C GLU A 33 12.40 -30.61 -14.32
N ASN A 34 12.00 -29.49 -14.92
CA ASN A 34 10.63 -28.98 -14.88
C ASN A 34 9.78 -29.35 -16.12
N HIS A 35 10.26 -30.27 -16.96
CA HIS A 35 9.62 -30.67 -18.22
C HIS A 35 8.13 -31.03 -18.05
N THR A 36 7.78 -31.78 -17.01
CA THR A 36 6.40 -32.19 -16.73
C THR A 36 5.47 -31.00 -16.49
N SER A 37 5.94 -29.98 -15.76
CA SER A 37 5.17 -28.76 -15.51
C SER A 37 4.94 -27.99 -16.80
N TYR A 38 5.95 -27.87 -17.66
CA TYR A 38 5.79 -27.23 -18.96
C TYR A 38 4.83 -27.97 -19.88
N CYS A 39 4.88 -29.31 -19.93
CA CYS A 39 3.90 -30.11 -20.67
C CYS A 39 2.47 -29.87 -20.19
N TYR A 40 2.26 -29.83 -18.86
CA TYR A 40 0.96 -29.49 -18.29
C TYR A 40 0.45 -28.11 -18.76
N TYR A 41 1.32 -27.09 -18.77
CA TYR A 41 0.94 -25.76 -19.26
C TYR A 41 0.68 -25.74 -20.76
N MET A 42 1.46 -26.47 -21.56
CA MET A 42 1.25 -26.60 -23.01
C MET A 42 -0.11 -27.24 -23.33
N ASP A 43 -0.51 -28.27 -22.59
CA ASP A 43 -1.82 -28.93 -22.76
C ASP A 43 -2.97 -27.95 -22.45
N ILE A 44 -2.86 -27.19 -21.36
CA ILE A 44 -3.84 -26.15 -21.00
C ILE A 44 -4.03 -25.15 -22.14
N LEU A 45 -2.93 -24.67 -22.74
CA LEU A 45 -2.95 -23.67 -23.80
C LEU A 45 -3.49 -24.23 -25.13
N THR A 46 -3.11 -25.46 -25.46
CA THR A 46 -3.48 -26.14 -26.72
C THR A 46 -4.98 -26.45 -26.73
N GLU A 47 -5.50 -27.03 -25.65
CA GLU A 47 -6.91 -27.39 -25.51
C GLU A 47 -7.79 -26.19 -25.13
N GLY A 48 -7.18 -25.05 -24.78
CA GLY A 48 -7.90 -23.83 -24.42
C GLY A 48 -8.72 -23.97 -23.12
N VAL A 49 -8.20 -24.71 -22.14
CA VAL A 49 -8.90 -24.99 -20.87
C VAL A 49 -8.89 -23.75 -19.97
N GLN A 50 -9.79 -22.80 -20.24
CA GLN A 50 -9.81 -21.47 -19.61
C GLN A 50 -9.80 -21.51 -18.08
N LYS A 51 -10.51 -22.47 -17.46
CA LYS A 51 -10.53 -22.66 -16.00
C LYS A 51 -9.14 -22.89 -15.40
N LYS A 52 -8.19 -23.37 -16.21
CA LYS A 52 -6.82 -23.68 -15.81
C LYS A 52 -5.81 -22.60 -16.17
N TYR A 53 -6.21 -21.54 -16.86
CA TYR A 53 -5.31 -20.42 -17.19
C TYR A 53 -4.65 -19.77 -15.96
N PRO A 54 -5.28 -19.68 -14.77
CA PRO A 54 -4.57 -19.20 -13.57
C PRO A 54 -3.34 -20.01 -13.19
N HIS A 55 -3.30 -21.32 -13.49
CA HIS A 55 -2.12 -22.16 -13.24
C HIS A 55 -0.95 -21.82 -14.17
N VAL A 56 -1.24 -21.32 -15.38
CA VAL A 56 -0.21 -20.88 -16.33
C VAL A 56 0.43 -19.57 -15.86
N MET A 57 -0.34 -18.74 -15.16
CA MET A 57 0.08 -17.45 -14.65
C MET A 57 0.58 -17.48 -13.21
N GLU A 58 0.65 -18.65 -12.55
CA GLU A 58 1.04 -18.79 -11.14
C GLU A 58 2.45 -18.24 -10.85
N MET A 59 3.31 -18.17 -11.88
CA MET A 59 4.65 -17.58 -11.77
C MET A 59 4.66 -16.05 -11.69
N ILE A 60 3.52 -15.40 -11.96
CA ILE A 60 3.37 -13.96 -11.99
C ILE A 60 2.30 -13.59 -10.95
N SER A 61 2.63 -12.67 -10.03
CA SER A 61 1.61 -12.10 -9.15
C SER A 61 0.56 -11.41 -10.01
N GLY A 62 -0.70 -11.83 -9.90
CA GLY A 62 -1.83 -11.15 -10.55
C GLY A 62 -2.16 -9.79 -9.92
N GLU A 63 -1.51 -9.44 -8.80
CA GLU A 63 -1.61 -8.12 -8.22
C GLU A 63 -0.30 -7.36 -8.43
N GLU A 64 -0.42 -6.17 -9.00
CA GLU A 64 0.69 -5.27 -9.29
C GLU A 64 0.89 -4.27 -8.14
N VAL A 65 2.14 -3.91 -7.87
CA VAL A 65 2.44 -2.75 -7.03
C VAL A 65 2.28 -1.50 -7.90
N THR A 66 1.31 -0.65 -7.58
CA THR A 66 1.09 0.59 -8.34
C THR A 66 2.15 1.65 -8.02
N THR A 67 2.31 2.62 -8.92
CA THR A 67 3.23 3.76 -8.73
C THR A 67 2.90 4.56 -7.47
N GLU A 68 1.61 4.68 -7.11
CA GLU A 68 1.17 5.36 -5.90
C GLU A 68 1.64 4.63 -4.64
N VAL A 69 1.53 3.30 -4.61
CA VAL A 69 2.03 2.49 -3.49
C VAL A 69 3.54 2.59 -3.37
N ALA A 70 4.27 2.50 -4.50
CA ALA A 70 5.72 2.67 -4.52
C ALA A 70 6.13 4.06 -3.97
N GLY A 71 5.46 5.12 -4.44
CA GLY A 71 5.70 6.48 -3.98
C GLY A 71 5.38 6.70 -2.49
N GLU A 72 4.34 6.06 -1.95
CA GLU A 72 4.07 6.07 -0.51
C GLU A 72 5.24 5.43 0.27
N VAL A 73 5.73 4.27 -0.15
CA VAL A 73 6.86 3.60 0.51
C VAL A 73 8.13 4.45 0.43
N ASP A 74 8.46 5.00 -0.74
CA ASP A 74 9.64 5.86 -0.92
C ASP A 74 9.59 7.08 0.02
N MET A 75 8.42 7.71 0.16
CA MET A 75 8.22 8.83 1.07
C MET A 75 8.37 8.41 2.53
N ILE A 76 7.80 7.27 2.93
CA ILE A 76 7.93 6.74 4.30
C ILE A 76 9.41 6.49 4.65
N LEU A 77 10.15 5.83 3.76
CA LEU A 77 11.59 5.58 3.96
C LEU A 77 12.38 6.90 4.02
N ALA A 78 12.05 7.88 3.17
CA ALA A 78 12.69 9.18 3.20
C ALA A 78 12.46 9.93 4.53
N ILE A 79 11.26 9.83 5.11
CA ILE A 79 10.94 10.41 6.43
C ILE A 79 11.81 9.80 7.50
N PHE A 80 11.85 8.47 7.61
CA PHE A 80 12.68 7.79 8.59
C PHE A 80 14.17 8.09 8.38
N SER A 81 14.63 8.25 7.13
CA SER A 81 16.04 8.51 6.85
C SER A 81 16.42 9.90 7.32
N LYS A 82 15.51 10.88 7.18
CA LYS A 82 15.70 12.20 7.76
C LYS A 82 15.65 12.17 9.28
N ILE A 83 14.75 11.39 9.89
CA ILE A 83 14.69 11.22 11.35
C ILE A 83 16.01 10.63 11.88
N GLU A 84 16.52 9.54 11.31
CA GLU A 84 17.78 8.91 11.72
C GLU A 84 18.97 9.87 11.63
N ARG A 85 19.11 10.58 10.50
CA ARG A 85 20.16 11.61 10.33
C ARG A 85 20.01 12.75 11.34
N SER A 86 18.79 13.14 11.67
CA SER A 86 18.52 14.21 12.64
C SER A 86 18.82 13.76 14.07
N MET A 87 18.42 12.54 14.43
CA MET A 87 18.71 11.90 15.72
C MET A 87 20.22 11.76 15.98
N ALA A 88 21.02 11.56 14.93
CA ALA A 88 22.47 11.50 15.03
C ALA A 88 23.10 12.85 15.44
N GLN A 89 22.42 13.99 15.23
CA GLN A 89 22.90 15.33 15.61
C GLN A 89 22.46 15.76 17.01
N LEU A 90 21.52 15.02 17.63
CA LEU A 90 21.04 15.33 18.97
C LEU A 90 22.01 14.83 20.06
N THR A 91 21.91 15.43 21.24
CA THR A 91 22.59 14.93 22.44
C THR A 91 22.03 13.58 22.86
N GLU A 92 22.84 12.78 23.58
CA GLU A 92 22.43 11.42 23.97
C GLU A 92 21.12 11.42 24.78
N GLY A 93 20.99 12.32 25.76
CA GLY A 93 19.77 12.40 26.57
C GLY A 93 18.52 12.76 25.75
N ALA A 94 18.65 13.61 24.73
CA ALA A 94 17.55 13.94 23.84
C ALA A 94 17.17 12.76 22.92
N ARG A 95 18.17 11.98 22.47
CA ARG A 95 17.96 10.77 21.69
C ARG A 95 17.23 9.70 22.51
N GLU A 96 17.69 9.44 23.73
CA GLU A 96 17.06 8.49 24.66
C GLU A 96 15.62 8.88 24.97
N GLU A 97 15.35 10.18 25.21
CA GLU A 97 13.98 10.68 25.44
C GLU A 97 13.06 10.41 24.23
N LEU A 98 13.52 10.71 23.02
CA LEU A 98 12.74 10.48 21.80
C LEU A 98 12.53 8.99 21.53
N SER A 99 13.56 8.16 21.64
CA SER A 99 13.46 6.70 21.43
C SER A 99 12.56 6.02 22.47
N ALA A 100 12.52 6.53 23.70
CA ALA A 100 11.65 6.02 24.74
C ALA A 100 10.18 6.46 24.55
N GLY A 101 9.95 7.67 24.06
CA GLY A 101 8.61 8.26 23.94
C GLY A 101 7.94 8.08 22.57
N TYR A 102 8.69 7.83 21.50
CA TYR A 102 8.21 7.90 20.12
C TYR A 102 8.74 6.76 19.25
N HIS A 103 7.97 6.43 18.21
CA HIS A 103 8.37 5.50 17.15
C HIS A 103 9.28 6.21 16.14
N VAL A 104 10.58 6.24 16.44
CA VAL A 104 11.61 6.92 15.65
C VAL A 104 12.35 6.01 14.66
N HIS A 105 12.10 4.70 14.72
CA HIS A 105 12.70 3.70 13.84
C HIS A 105 11.64 3.07 12.94
N PHE A 106 12.04 2.70 11.74
CA PHE A 106 11.16 2.04 10.77
C PHE A 106 11.01 0.55 11.10
N THR A 107 9.76 0.10 11.32
CA THR A 107 9.44 -1.27 11.75
C THR A 107 8.92 -2.15 10.60
N GLY A 108 9.05 -1.71 9.35
CA GLY A 108 8.55 -2.46 8.20
C GLY A 108 7.04 -2.38 7.99
N PHE A 109 6.53 -3.32 7.20
CA PHE A 109 5.11 -3.49 6.84
C PHE A 109 4.65 -4.91 7.15
N ASP A 110 3.38 -5.10 7.48
CA ASP A 110 2.82 -6.42 7.77
C ASP A 110 2.49 -7.20 6.48
N SER A 111 3.32 -8.21 6.18
CA SER A 111 3.12 -9.11 5.04
C SER A 111 1.82 -9.92 5.07
N SER A 112 1.21 -10.10 6.25
CA SER A 112 -0.04 -10.84 6.42
C SER A 112 -1.28 -9.96 6.26
N SER A 113 -1.11 -8.64 6.23
CA SER A 113 -2.18 -7.67 6.04
C SER A 113 -2.46 -7.45 4.55
N ASN A 114 -3.70 -7.72 4.12
CA ASN A 114 -4.13 -7.41 2.75
C ASN A 114 -3.99 -5.92 2.39
N VAL A 115 -3.96 -5.03 3.39
CA VAL A 115 -3.83 -3.58 3.17
C VAL A 115 -2.38 -3.17 2.98
N GLU A 116 -1.43 -3.88 3.62
CA GLU A 116 0.00 -3.54 3.59
C GLU A 116 0.82 -4.46 2.68
N TYR A 117 0.21 -5.52 2.14
CA TYR A 117 0.90 -6.52 1.33
C TYR A 117 1.67 -5.93 0.15
N HIS A 118 1.11 -4.96 -0.56
CA HIS A 118 1.82 -4.29 -1.67
C HIS A 118 2.97 -3.40 -1.18
N HIS A 119 2.79 -2.67 -0.08
CA HIS A 119 3.85 -1.88 0.54
C HIS A 119 5.00 -2.78 1.01
N PHE A 120 4.67 -3.90 1.67
CA PHE A 120 5.64 -4.93 2.05
C PHE A 120 6.36 -5.48 0.82
N THR A 121 5.63 -5.82 -0.25
CA THR A 121 6.20 -6.40 -1.47
C THR A 121 7.24 -5.47 -2.10
N TYR A 122 6.93 -4.18 -2.20
CA TYR A 122 7.85 -3.19 -2.76
C TYR A 122 9.03 -2.90 -1.84
N TRP A 123 8.81 -2.69 -0.54
CA TRP A 123 9.91 -2.52 0.41
C TRP A 123 10.87 -3.73 0.40
N ASN A 124 10.33 -4.95 0.40
CA ASN A 124 11.12 -6.17 0.31
C ASN A 124 11.86 -6.28 -1.04
N PHE A 125 11.32 -5.75 -2.13
CA PHE A 125 12.05 -5.60 -3.40
C PHE A 125 13.27 -4.69 -3.23
N LEU A 126 13.10 -3.49 -2.65
CA LEU A 126 14.19 -2.55 -2.42
C LEU A 126 15.29 -3.16 -1.54
N VAL A 127 14.91 -3.86 -0.46
CA VAL A 127 15.86 -4.54 0.44
C VAL A 127 16.64 -5.63 -0.29
N ARG A 128 15.98 -6.52 -1.05
CA ARG A 128 16.64 -7.60 -1.80
C ARG A 128 17.64 -7.07 -2.82
N HIS A 129 17.35 -5.93 -3.43
CA HIS A 129 18.21 -5.30 -4.43
C HIS A 129 19.18 -4.26 -3.85
N ARG A 130 19.24 -4.09 -2.53
CA ARG A 130 20.09 -3.13 -1.82
C ARG A 130 19.88 -1.67 -2.27
N GLU A 131 18.65 -1.34 -2.64
CA GLU A 131 18.24 0.02 -3.00
C GLU A 131 17.80 0.83 -1.77
N THR A 132 17.75 0.19 -0.60
CA THR A 132 17.58 0.84 0.69
C THR A 132 18.45 0.16 1.75
N GLU A 133 19.02 0.95 2.65
CA GLU A 133 19.73 0.46 3.85
C GLU A 133 18.78 0.31 5.06
N MET A 134 17.52 0.75 4.91
CA MET A 134 16.52 0.68 5.97
C MET A 134 16.03 -0.75 6.16
N GLN A 135 16.62 -1.39 7.16
CA GLN A 135 16.18 -2.68 7.64
C GLN A 135 15.07 -2.52 8.66
N ASN A 136 14.22 -3.53 8.74
CA ASN A 136 13.23 -3.61 9.80
C ASN A 136 13.96 -3.76 11.14
N THR A 137 13.86 -2.74 11.99
CA THR A 137 14.23 -2.88 13.40
C THR A 137 13.09 -3.61 14.08
N ALA A 138 13.21 -4.93 14.19
CA ALA A 138 12.27 -5.73 14.96
C ALA A 138 12.40 -5.33 16.44
N ASP A 139 11.57 -4.38 16.85
CA ASP A 139 11.35 -4.06 18.26
C ASP A 139 10.00 -4.69 18.64
N ASP A 140 10.03 -5.66 19.55
CA ASP A 140 8.91 -6.55 19.93
C ASP A 140 7.72 -5.82 20.59
N THR A 141 7.74 -4.48 20.61
CA THR A 141 6.89 -3.68 21.49
C THR A 141 5.60 -3.22 20.80
N TYR A 142 5.62 -2.84 19.51
CA TYR A 142 4.44 -2.55 18.67
C TYR A 142 4.89 -2.13 17.26
N ASN A 143 4.33 -2.72 16.20
CA ASN A 143 4.63 -2.30 14.82
C ASN A 143 3.65 -1.22 14.36
N LEU A 144 4.19 -0.13 13.79
CA LEU A 144 3.36 0.89 13.16
C LEU A 144 2.61 0.31 11.95
N SER A 145 1.30 0.52 11.89
CA SER A 145 0.50 0.22 10.70
C SER A 145 0.63 1.29 9.62
N LEU A 146 0.21 0.97 8.40
CA LEU A 146 0.18 1.91 7.28
C LEU A 146 -0.58 3.21 7.57
N HIS A 147 -1.65 3.13 8.39
CA HIS A 147 -2.37 4.33 8.81
C HIS A 147 -1.46 5.29 9.59
N HIS A 148 -0.62 4.77 10.48
CA HIS A 148 0.33 5.57 11.24
C HIS A 148 1.38 6.21 10.33
N TYR A 149 1.92 5.46 9.38
CA TYR A 149 2.87 6.01 8.41
C TYR A 149 2.26 7.15 7.58
N ARG A 150 1.01 7.01 7.13
CA ARG A 150 0.29 8.08 6.43
C ARG A 150 0.08 9.32 7.31
N GLN A 151 -0.17 9.15 8.60
CA GLN A 151 -0.22 10.28 9.54
C GLN A 151 1.15 10.96 9.67
N MET A 152 2.23 10.18 9.78
CA MET A 152 3.60 10.73 9.80
C MET A 152 3.89 11.53 8.53
N MET A 153 3.46 11.07 7.35
CA MET A 153 3.59 11.82 6.09
C MET A 153 2.87 13.17 6.13
N LEU A 154 1.66 13.21 6.70
CA LEU A 154 0.90 14.46 6.86
C LEU A 154 1.61 15.42 7.83
N ASN A 155 2.08 14.91 8.97
CA ASN A 155 2.81 15.69 9.97
C ASN A 155 4.18 16.17 9.48
N TYR A 156 4.79 15.41 8.57
CA TYR A 156 6.09 15.71 7.98
C TYR A 156 6.02 16.79 6.90
N LYS A 157 4.89 16.96 6.23
CA LYS A 157 4.72 17.89 5.10
C LYS A 157 5.28 19.31 5.33
N PRO A 158 5.12 19.95 6.52
CA PRO A 158 5.70 21.26 6.79
C PRO A 158 7.25 21.29 6.78
N TYR A 159 7.90 20.14 6.98
CA TYR A 159 9.35 19.99 7.15
C TYR A 159 10.04 19.34 5.94
N GLU A 160 9.31 19.14 4.84
CA GLU A 160 9.78 18.42 3.65
C GLU A 160 11.09 18.99 3.10
N TYR A 161 11.20 20.33 3.06
CA TYR A 161 12.34 21.06 2.51
C TYR A 161 13.48 21.30 3.51
N MET A 162 13.34 20.86 4.77
CA MET A 162 14.40 21.02 5.77
C MET A 162 15.45 19.91 5.64
N ASP A 163 16.73 20.22 5.81
CA ASP A 163 17.77 19.19 5.74
C ASP A 163 17.73 18.24 6.94
N LEU A 164 17.50 18.79 8.13
CA LEU A 164 17.45 18.11 9.42
C LEU A 164 16.27 18.62 10.24
N LEU A 165 15.79 17.78 11.14
CA LEU A 165 14.72 18.07 12.09
C LEU A 165 15.30 18.32 13.48
N SER A 166 14.78 19.32 14.16
CA SER A 166 15.03 19.54 15.59
C SER A 166 14.25 18.54 16.46
N PHE A 167 14.56 18.52 17.75
CA PHE A 167 13.89 17.66 18.72
C PHE A 167 12.36 17.76 18.69
N GLU A 168 11.82 18.99 18.71
CA GLU A 168 10.36 19.22 18.70
C GLU A 168 9.74 18.85 17.34
N GLU A 169 10.48 19.00 16.24
CA GLU A 169 10.00 18.62 14.91
C GLU A 169 9.94 17.10 14.75
N ILE A 170 10.93 16.37 15.27
CA ILE A 170 10.89 14.89 15.33
C ILE A 170 9.68 14.44 16.17
N ARG A 171 9.46 15.07 17.33
CA ARG A 171 8.30 14.83 18.19
C ARG A 171 6.96 15.05 17.46
N ASN A 172 6.86 16.09 16.64
CA ASN A 172 5.64 16.40 15.88
C ASN A 172 5.41 15.43 14.71
N VAL A 173 6.48 14.95 14.09
CA VAL A 173 6.39 13.99 12.97
C VAL A 173 6.06 12.59 13.47
N CYS A 174 6.73 12.11 14.52
CA CYS A 174 6.66 10.72 14.96
C CYS A 174 5.41 10.42 15.78
N ILE A 175 4.98 9.16 15.75
CA ILE A 175 3.88 8.68 16.59
C ILE A 175 4.41 8.41 18.01
N GLY A 176 3.74 8.95 19.02
CA GLY A 176 4.05 8.69 20.42
C GLY A 176 3.72 7.26 20.81
N LYS A 177 4.62 6.59 21.54
CA LYS A 177 4.41 5.26 22.10
C LYS A 177 3.27 5.31 23.13
N GLY A 178 2.32 4.39 23.04
CA GLY A 178 1.08 4.38 23.83
C GLY A 178 -0.11 5.11 23.20
N ASN A 179 0.10 5.93 22.16
CA ASN A 179 -0.97 6.65 21.45
C ASN A 179 -1.43 5.94 20.16
N GLU A 180 -0.91 4.75 19.87
CA GLU A 180 -1.16 4.04 18.61
C GLU A 180 -2.64 3.65 18.50
N MET A 181 -3.25 3.25 19.61
CA MET A 181 -4.66 2.84 19.67
C MET A 181 -5.65 4.01 19.64
N GLU A 182 -5.25 5.22 20.06
CA GLU A 182 -6.11 6.41 20.00
C GLU A 182 -6.31 6.88 18.55
N MET A 183 -5.31 6.66 17.69
CA MET A 183 -5.32 7.08 16.29
C MET A 183 -6.10 6.14 15.36
N LEU A 184 -6.35 4.90 15.79
CA LEU A 184 -7.20 3.93 15.07
C LEU A 184 -8.71 4.16 15.31
N ARG A 185 -9.06 5.02 16.27
CA ARG A 185 -10.45 5.45 16.43
C ARG A 185 -10.73 6.51 15.36
N PRO A 186 -11.76 6.35 14.51
CA PRO A 186 -12.21 7.46 13.70
C PRO A 186 -12.52 8.60 14.66
N LYS A 187 -11.74 9.68 14.60
CA LYS A 187 -12.18 10.96 15.15
C LYS A 187 -13.48 11.23 14.42
N ASN A 188 -14.61 11.10 15.12
CA ASN A 188 -15.90 11.52 14.62
C ASN A 188 -15.67 12.91 14.02
N LEU A 189 -15.73 12.99 12.69
CA LEU A 189 -15.87 14.26 12.02
C LEU A 189 -17.16 14.83 12.60
N ASN A 190 -17.01 15.75 13.55
CA ASN A 190 -18.06 16.71 13.88
C ASN A 190 -18.26 17.55 12.62
N ILE A 191 -18.97 16.98 11.65
CA ILE A 191 -19.78 17.76 10.74
C ILE A 191 -20.73 18.47 11.69
N VAL A 192 -20.48 19.76 11.88
CA VAL A 192 -21.43 20.65 12.52
C VAL A 192 -22.72 20.48 11.71
N GLU A 193 -23.68 19.74 12.26
CA GLU A 193 -25.07 19.79 11.85
C GLU A 193 -25.50 21.25 12.03
N VAL A 194 -25.38 22.02 10.95
CA VAL A 194 -26.11 23.28 10.82
C VAL A 194 -27.56 22.87 10.73
N GLY A 195 -28.18 22.85 11.90
CA GLY A 195 -29.58 22.53 12.07
C GLY A 195 -30.46 23.37 11.17
N SER A 196 -31.49 22.71 10.67
CA SER A 196 -32.82 23.29 10.43
C SER A 196 -32.87 24.51 9.50
N LEU A 197 -32.91 24.24 8.19
CA LEU A 197 -33.73 25.03 7.28
C LEU A 197 -34.90 24.14 6.82
N GLN A 198 -36.10 24.62 7.10
CA GLN A 198 -37.39 23.94 6.98
C GLN A 198 -37.64 23.42 5.55
N PRO A 199 -38.40 22.32 5.40
CA PRO A 199 -38.82 21.86 4.08
C PRO A 199 -39.78 22.89 3.45
N LEU A 200 -39.40 23.39 2.28
CA LEU A 200 -40.26 24.16 1.38
C LEU A 200 -41.58 23.41 1.15
N GLN A 201 -42.64 23.85 1.82
CA GLN A 201 -44.00 23.42 1.50
C GLN A 201 -44.41 24.07 0.18
N VAL A 202 -44.61 23.23 -0.83
CA VAL A 202 -45.27 23.58 -2.08
C VAL A 202 -46.72 23.96 -1.75
N VAL A 203 -47.00 25.26 -1.67
CA VAL A 203 -48.37 25.78 -1.57
C VAL A 203 -49.05 25.53 -2.90
N LYS A 204 -50.02 24.62 -2.88
CA LYS A 204 -50.93 24.31 -3.97
C LYS A 204 -52.12 25.26 -3.85
N GLU A 205 -52.05 26.45 -4.45
CA GLU A 205 -53.24 27.28 -4.62
C GLU A 205 -54.01 26.85 -5.87
N SER A 206 -55.25 26.44 -5.64
CA SER A 206 -56.22 26.07 -6.67
C SER A 206 -57.23 27.21 -6.81
N GLY A 207 -57.19 27.91 -7.95
CA GLY A 207 -58.33 28.47 -8.70
C GLY A 207 -59.14 29.63 -8.13
N LEU A 208 -59.37 30.67 -8.95
CA LEU A 208 -60.71 31.08 -9.46
C LEU A 208 -60.69 32.45 -10.19
N GLY A 209 -61.31 32.48 -11.38
CA GLY A 209 -62.06 33.62 -11.94
C GLY A 209 -61.27 34.64 -12.79
N MET A 210 -61.35 34.64 -14.14
CA MET A 210 -62.44 35.12 -15.04
C MET A 210 -62.48 36.64 -15.25
N LYS A 211 -62.14 37.09 -16.47
CA LYS A 211 -62.99 37.83 -17.46
C LYS A 211 -62.10 38.57 -18.47
N GLU A 212 -62.21 38.16 -19.74
CA GLU A 212 -62.82 38.89 -20.88
C GLU A 212 -61.88 39.94 -21.49
#